data_AF-A0A387FU64-F1
#
_entry.id   AF-A0A387FU64-F1
#
_cell.length_a   1.000
_cell.length_b   1.000
_cell.length_c   1.000
_cell.angle_alpha   90.00
_cell.angle_beta   90.00
_cell.angle_gamma   90.00
#
_symmetry.space_group_name_H-M   'P 1'
#
loop_
_entity.id
_entity.type
_entity.pdbx_description
1 polymer ?
#
loop_
_entity_poly.entity_id
_entity_poly.type
_entity_poly.pdbx_seq_one_letter_code
_entity_poly.pdbx_strand_id
1 'polypeptide(L)'
;MSIEGRLYVVARESVNGQFSTYGDLAAKVHEAAPAEFTYNRLEEKHVMQVSSIVPYVSLIHLIGLLRVNGDELYESILDSEPSPEGAEVVINQRAIAKLEESGFNRANYLRAVHDMLRQDAIVLPTLRDVYQAMGPDVSELHFLQLCALGGVRRHFGFSLVTRRMMIPTEVRP
;
A
#
# COMPACT_ATOMS: atom_id res chain seq x y z
N MET A 1 -9.55 9.44 -5.35
CA MET A 1 -9.02 8.17 -5.91
C MET A 1 -8.47 7.34 -4.77
N SER A 2 -8.89 6.07 -4.62
CA SER A 2 -8.27 5.16 -3.66
C SER A 2 -6.96 4.58 -4.22
N ILE A 3 -6.08 4.09 -3.33
CA ILE A 3 -4.87 3.37 -3.75
C ILE A 3 -5.27 2.04 -4.41
N GLU A 4 -6.30 1.40 -3.88
CA GLU A 4 -6.89 0.17 -4.37
C GLU A 4 -7.35 0.28 -5.82
N GLY A 5 -7.98 1.39 -6.22
CA GLY A 5 -8.36 1.61 -7.61
C GLY A 5 -7.16 1.66 -8.55
N ARG A 6 -6.07 2.32 -8.12
CA ARG A 6 -4.82 2.36 -8.89
C ARG A 6 -4.17 0.98 -8.98
N LEU A 7 -4.16 0.23 -7.89
CA LEU A 7 -3.64 -1.15 -7.86
C LEU A 7 -4.49 -2.09 -8.72
N TYR A 8 -5.81 -1.94 -8.72
CA TYR A 8 -6.71 -2.67 -9.62
C TYR A 8 -6.33 -2.47 -11.09
N VAL A 9 -6.14 -1.22 -11.51
CA VAL A 9 -5.74 -0.91 -12.89
C VAL A 9 -4.41 -1.56 -13.25
N VAL A 10 -3.40 -1.46 -12.36
CA VAL A 10 -2.10 -2.12 -12.60
C VAL A 10 -2.26 -3.64 -12.68
N ALA A 11 -3.06 -4.25 -11.79
CA ALA A 11 -3.33 -5.68 -11.81
C ALA A 11 -4.04 -6.10 -13.10
N ARG A 12 -5.05 -5.36 -13.56
CA ARG A 12 -5.75 -5.60 -14.83
C ARG A 12 -4.79 -5.54 -16.01
N GLU A 13 -4.00 -4.46 -16.12
CA GLU A 13 -3.05 -4.29 -17.23
C GLU A 13 -1.92 -5.33 -17.23
N SER A 14 -1.66 -5.96 -16.08
CA SER A 14 -0.67 -7.04 -15.98
C SER A 14 -1.14 -8.39 -16.53
N VAL A 15 -2.45 -8.62 -16.63
CA VAL A 15 -3.02 -9.91 -17.05
C VAL A 15 -2.55 -10.24 -18.47
N ASN A 16 -2.15 -11.50 -18.68
CA ASN A 16 -1.62 -12.03 -19.95
C ASN A 16 -0.42 -11.25 -20.52
N GLY A 17 0.23 -10.42 -19.70
CA GLY A 17 1.43 -9.67 -20.07
C GLY A 17 2.69 -10.26 -19.44
N GLN A 18 3.80 -10.15 -20.17
CA GLN A 18 5.14 -10.38 -19.65
C GLN A 18 5.94 -9.09 -19.78
N PHE A 19 6.64 -8.71 -18.72
CA PHE A 19 7.34 -7.43 -18.63
C PHE A 19 8.78 -7.67 -18.20
N SER A 20 9.75 -7.02 -18.85
CA SER A 20 11.15 -7.14 -18.46
C SER A 20 11.45 -6.24 -17.26
N THR A 21 10.72 -5.13 -17.13
CA THR A 21 10.89 -4.18 -16.03
C THR A 21 9.55 -3.68 -15.48
N TYR A 22 9.57 -3.12 -14.28
CA TYR A 22 8.41 -2.36 -13.77
C TYR A 22 8.06 -1.16 -14.63
N GLY A 23 9.06 -0.59 -15.33
CA GLY A 23 8.87 0.51 -16.27
C GLY A 23 7.98 0.09 -17.44
N ASP A 24 8.09 -1.14 -17.93
CA ASP A 24 7.34 -1.62 -19.09
C ASP A 24 5.84 -1.74 -18.75
N LEU A 25 5.51 -2.33 -17.59
CA LEU A 25 4.12 -2.40 -17.13
C LEU A 25 3.59 -1.00 -16.80
N ALA A 26 4.40 -0.14 -16.18
CA ALA A 26 4.00 1.24 -15.91
C ALA A 26 3.75 2.03 -17.21
N ALA A 27 4.52 1.80 -18.26
CA ALA A 27 4.34 2.40 -19.58
C ALA A 27 3.04 1.91 -20.23
N LYS A 28 2.75 0.60 -20.16
CA LYS A 28 1.46 0.05 -20.61
C LYS A 28 0.27 0.71 -19.91
N VAL A 29 0.34 0.87 -18.59
CA VAL A 29 -0.71 1.56 -17.80
C VAL A 29 -0.83 3.03 -18.20
N HIS A 30 0.30 3.71 -18.44
CA HIS A 30 0.32 5.10 -18.90
C HIS A 30 -0.37 5.26 -20.26
N GLU A 31 -0.06 4.39 -21.22
CA GLU A 31 -0.64 4.40 -22.57
C GLU A 31 -2.14 4.12 -22.56
N ALA A 32 -2.62 3.25 -21.66
CA ALA A 32 -4.04 2.99 -21.47
C ALA A 32 -4.83 4.20 -20.94
N ALA A 33 -4.14 5.24 -20.43
CA ALA A 33 -4.71 6.48 -19.89
C ALA A 33 -5.95 6.29 -18.96
N PRO A 34 -5.90 5.37 -17.98
CA PRO A 34 -7.02 5.09 -17.09
C PRO A 34 -7.33 6.29 -16.19
N ALA A 35 -8.58 6.42 -15.77
CA ALA A 35 -9.04 7.54 -14.94
C ALA A 35 -8.25 7.62 -13.62
N GLU A 36 -7.85 6.48 -13.08
CA GLU A 36 -7.12 6.30 -11.83
C GLU A 36 -5.72 6.95 -11.81
N PHE A 37 -5.13 7.07 -13.01
CA PHE A 37 -3.84 7.69 -13.25
C PHE A 37 -3.95 8.99 -14.04
N THR A 38 -5.15 9.57 -14.10
CA THR A 38 -5.40 10.84 -14.76
C THR A 38 -5.67 11.93 -13.72
N TYR A 39 -5.22 13.16 -14.00
CA TYR A 39 -5.61 14.36 -13.26
C TYR A 39 -5.79 15.55 -14.20
N ASN A 40 -6.55 16.55 -13.78
CA ASN A 40 -6.70 17.81 -14.51
C ASN A 40 -5.70 18.84 -13.99
N ARG A 41 -5.02 19.55 -14.90
CA ARG A 41 -4.18 20.70 -14.59
C ARG A 41 -4.46 21.78 -15.62
N LEU A 42 -4.81 22.98 -15.16
CA LEU A 42 -5.16 24.11 -16.04
C LEU A 42 -6.22 23.74 -17.09
N GLU A 43 -7.28 23.02 -16.66
CA GLU A 43 -8.37 22.53 -17.52
C GLU A 43 -7.97 21.45 -18.55
N GLU A 44 -6.69 21.08 -18.62
CA GLU A 44 -6.19 19.99 -19.46
C GLU A 44 -6.14 18.67 -18.70
N LYS A 45 -6.54 17.60 -19.38
CA LYS A 45 -6.46 16.22 -18.88
C LYS A 45 -5.04 15.69 -19.08
N HIS A 46 -4.34 15.37 -18.00
CA HIS A 46 -3.00 14.78 -18.02
C HIS A 46 -2.99 13.37 -17.43
N VAL A 47 -2.17 12.50 -18.00
CA VAL A 47 -1.85 11.20 -17.42
C VAL A 47 -0.61 11.33 -16.55
N MET A 48 -0.59 10.62 -15.42
CA MET A 48 0.58 10.52 -14.55
C MET A 48 1.79 10.00 -15.32
N GLN A 49 2.96 10.56 -15.04
CA GLN A 49 4.23 10.09 -15.59
C GLN A 49 4.48 8.63 -15.21
N VAL A 50 5.14 7.87 -16.09
CA VAL A 50 5.47 6.45 -15.89
C VAL A 50 6.18 6.23 -14.54
N SER A 51 7.13 7.10 -14.19
CA SER A 51 7.86 7.05 -12.91
C SER A 51 6.94 7.13 -11.67
N SER A 52 5.78 7.77 -11.79
CA SER A 52 4.80 7.90 -10.72
C SER A 52 3.85 6.69 -10.65
N ILE A 53 3.85 5.83 -11.67
CA ILE A 53 3.08 4.58 -11.72
C ILE A 53 3.91 3.41 -11.17
N VAL A 54 5.23 3.42 -11.39
CA VAL A 54 6.17 2.38 -10.91
C VAL A 54 5.99 1.99 -9.44
N PRO A 55 5.75 2.91 -8.47
CA PRO A 55 5.51 2.53 -7.08
C PRO A 55 4.31 1.58 -6.90
N TYR A 56 3.27 1.70 -7.73
CA TYR A 56 2.11 0.81 -7.70
C TYR A 56 2.44 -0.56 -8.28
N VAL A 57 3.27 -0.61 -9.33
CA VAL A 57 3.80 -1.88 -9.88
C VAL A 57 4.66 -2.60 -8.84
N SER A 58 5.56 -1.87 -8.18
CA SER A 58 6.37 -2.41 -7.08
C SER A 58 5.50 -2.95 -5.94
N LEU A 59 4.41 -2.26 -5.59
CA LEU A 59 3.49 -2.71 -4.55
C LEU A 59 2.71 -3.98 -4.95
N ILE A 60 2.24 -4.08 -6.21
CA ILE A 60 1.61 -5.29 -6.76
C ILE A 60 2.58 -6.48 -6.71
N HIS A 61 3.86 -6.27 -7.08
CA HIS A 61 4.87 -7.32 -6.97
C HIS A 61 5.15 -7.72 -5.51
N LEU A 62 5.27 -6.73 -4.61
CA LEU A 62 5.53 -6.98 -3.19
C LEU A 62 4.46 -7.86 -2.54
N ILE A 63 3.18 -7.64 -2.88
CA ILE A 63 2.07 -8.44 -2.38
C ILE A 63 1.87 -9.76 -3.15
N GLY A 64 2.78 -10.08 -4.07
CA GLY A 64 2.82 -11.37 -4.76
C GLY A 64 1.79 -11.51 -5.89
N LEU A 65 1.27 -10.42 -6.43
CA LEU A 65 0.38 -10.45 -7.60
C LEU A 65 1.13 -10.47 -8.94
N LEU A 66 2.43 -10.12 -8.91
CA LEU A 66 3.38 -10.34 -10.00
C LEU A 66 4.49 -11.27 -9.52
N ARG A 67 4.85 -12.27 -10.32
CA ARG A 67 5.99 -13.16 -10.06
C ARG A 67 7.02 -13.04 -11.18
N VAL A 68 8.27 -13.38 -10.86
CA VAL A 68 9.33 -13.52 -11.87
C VAL A 68 9.32 -14.97 -12.35
N ASN A 69 9.25 -15.16 -13.67
CA ASN A 69 9.29 -16.48 -14.29
C ASN A 69 10.74 -16.95 -14.56
N GLY A 70 10.89 -18.13 -15.19
CA GLY A 70 12.21 -18.72 -15.47
C GLY A 70 13.09 -17.88 -16.41
N ASP A 71 12.49 -16.99 -17.20
CA ASP A 71 13.17 -16.09 -18.13
C ASP A 71 13.42 -14.70 -17.53
N GLU A 72 13.32 -14.57 -16.21
CA GLU A 72 13.45 -13.30 -15.47
C GLU A 72 12.40 -12.24 -15.84
N LEU A 73 11.28 -12.65 -16.44
CA LEU A 73 10.18 -11.76 -16.79
C LEU A 73 9.14 -11.69 -15.67
N TYR A 74 8.59 -10.50 -15.44
CA TYR A 74 7.46 -10.30 -14.55
C TYR A 74 6.16 -10.72 -15.25
N GLU A 75 5.40 -11.61 -14.61
CA GLU A 75 4.10 -12.07 -15.07
C GLU A 75 3.05 -12.01 -13.96
N SER A 76 1.81 -11.75 -14.35
CA SER A 76 0.67 -11.76 -13.43
C SER A 76 0.34 -13.18 -13.00
N ILE A 77 -0.01 -13.35 -11.73
CA ILE A 77 -0.57 -14.62 -11.24
C ILE A 77 -2.08 -14.74 -11.51
N LEU A 78 -2.70 -13.68 -12.03
CA LEU A 78 -4.12 -13.64 -12.36
C LEU A 78 -4.33 -14.19 -13.77
N ASP A 79 -5.12 -15.26 -13.88
CA ASP A 79 -5.44 -15.90 -15.16
C ASP A 79 -6.48 -15.12 -15.99
N SER A 80 -7.22 -14.21 -15.34
CA SER A 80 -8.25 -13.39 -15.98
C SER A 80 -8.33 -12.00 -15.36
N GLU A 81 -8.88 -11.05 -16.12
CA GLU A 81 -9.13 -9.70 -15.61
C GLU A 81 -10.05 -9.75 -14.37
N PRO A 82 -9.62 -9.23 -13.21
CA PRO A 82 -10.45 -9.24 -12.02
C PRO A 82 -11.56 -8.19 -12.15
N SER A 83 -12.70 -8.42 -11.50
CA SER A 83 -13.65 -7.33 -11.25
C SER A 83 -13.05 -6.32 -10.27
N PRO A 84 -13.50 -5.05 -10.25
CA PRO A 84 -13.02 -4.07 -9.27
C PRO A 84 -13.16 -4.54 -7.82
N GLU A 85 -14.30 -5.14 -7.47
CA GLU A 85 -14.56 -5.66 -6.11
C GLU A 85 -13.68 -6.87 -5.81
N GLY A 86 -13.52 -7.78 -6.79
CA GLY A 86 -12.65 -8.95 -6.66
C GLY A 86 -11.20 -8.56 -6.48
N ALA A 87 -10.71 -7.59 -7.25
CA ALA A 87 -9.37 -7.05 -7.13
C ALA A 87 -9.14 -6.41 -5.76
N GLU A 88 -10.08 -5.59 -5.28
CA GLU A 88 -9.96 -4.97 -3.95
C GLU A 88 -9.84 -6.04 -2.86
N VAL A 89 -10.66 -7.10 -2.91
CA VAL A 89 -10.59 -8.21 -1.93
C VAL A 89 -9.22 -8.88 -1.99
N VAL A 90 -8.75 -9.27 -3.18
CA VAL A 90 -7.47 -9.98 -3.35
C VAL A 90 -6.28 -9.10 -2.92
N ILE A 91 -6.25 -7.83 -3.34
CA ILE A 91 -5.20 -6.87 -2.96
C ILE A 91 -5.13 -6.73 -1.44
N ASN A 92 -6.27 -6.54 -0.78
CA ASN A 92 -6.32 -6.40 0.67
C ASN A 92 -5.87 -7.67 1.38
N GLN A 93 -6.34 -8.84 0.96
CA GLN A 93 -5.93 -10.13 1.54
C GLN A 93 -4.42 -10.34 1.43
N ARG A 94 -3.86 -10.11 0.24
CA ARG A 94 -2.42 -10.26 -0.02
C ARG A 94 -1.59 -9.23 0.76
N ALA A 95 -2.06 -7.99 0.87
CA ALA A 95 -1.39 -6.95 1.64
C ALA A 95 -1.37 -7.27 3.16
N ILE A 96 -2.48 -7.78 3.71
CA ILE A 96 -2.56 -8.23 5.10
C ILE A 96 -1.61 -9.39 5.33
N ALA A 97 -1.66 -10.43 4.49
CA ALA A 97 -0.76 -11.58 4.58
C ALA A 97 0.70 -11.14 4.54
N LYS A 98 1.07 -10.25 3.62
CA LYS A 98 2.44 -9.74 3.51
C LYS A 98 2.89 -9.00 4.78
N LEU A 99 2.01 -8.19 5.38
CA LEU A 99 2.31 -7.53 6.65
C LEU A 99 2.51 -8.52 7.79
N GLU A 100 1.64 -9.52 7.91
CA GLU A 100 1.74 -10.56 8.94
C GLU A 100 3.00 -11.40 8.80
N GLU A 101 3.34 -11.83 7.58
CA GLU A 101 4.60 -12.51 7.24
C GLU A 101 5.83 -11.67 7.62
N SER A 102 5.73 -10.35 7.48
CA SER A 102 6.79 -9.40 7.85
C SER A 102 6.85 -9.14 9.36
N GLY A 103 6.06 -9.82 10.18
CA GLY A 103 6.01 -9.66 11.64
C GLY A 103 5.03 -8.58 12.14
N PHE A 104 4.30 -7.93 11.23
CA PHE A 104 3.28 -6.95 11.56
C PHE A 104 1.90 -7.60 11.75
N ASN A 105 1.59 -7.95 13.00
CA ASN A 105 0.28 -8.46 13.40
C ASN A 105 -0.35 -7.60 14.50
N ARG A 106 -1.66 -7.80 14.72
CA ARG A 106 -2.45 -7.01 15.67
C ARG A 106 -1.91 -7.06 17.10
N ALA A 107 -1.45 -8.22 17.57
CA ALA A 107 -0.94 -8.38 18.93
C ALA A 107 0.36 -7.59 19.14
N ASN A 108 1.28 -7.69 18.18
CA ASN A 108 2.55 -6.95 18.21
C ASN A 108 2.31 -5.44 18.12
N TYR A 109 1.40 -5.01 17.24
CA TYR A 109 1.01 -3.61 17.12
C TYR A 109 0.46 -3.06 18.45
N LEU A 110 -0.50 -3.74 19.06
CA LEU A 110 -1.13 -3.26 20.30
C LEU A 110 -0.11 -3.17 21.43
N ARG A 111 0.81 -4.15 21.51
CA ARG A 111 1.92 -4.12 22.46
C ARG A 111 2.83 -2.91 22.22
N ALA A 112 3.29 -2.69 20.99
CA ALA A 112 4.16 -1.57 20.65
C ALA A 112 3.51 -0.22 20.98
N VAL A 113 2.24 -0.04 20.61
CA VAL A 113 1.48 1.19 20.92
C VAL A 113 1.30 1.37 22.43
N HIS A 114 0.97 0.31 23.15
CA HIS A 114 0.78 0.38 24.60
C HIS A 114 2.07 0.74 25.34
N ASP A 115 3.20 0.18 24.91
CA ASP A 115 4.51 0.50 25.47
C ASP A 115 4.91 1.96 25.19
N MET A 116 4.53 2.52 24.03
CA MET A 116 4.72 3.93 23.72
C MET A 116 3.82 4.84 24.57
N LEU A 117 2.55 4.48 24.77
CA LEU A 117 1.60 5.29 25.55
C LEU A 117 1.91 5.31 27.05
N ARG A 118 2.55 4.26 27.58
CA ARG A 118 2.95 4.17 28.99
C ARG A 118 4.03 5.17 29.41
N GLN A 119 4.76 5.76 28.47
CA GLN A 119 5.88 6.68 28.76
C GLN A 119 5.44 8.13 29.05
N ASP A 120 4.28 8.34 29.71
CA ASP A 120 3.66 9.66 29.89
C ASP A 120 3.53 10.45 28.57
N ALA A 121 3.26 9.73 27.49
CA ALA A 121 3.23 10.31 26.16
C ALA A 121 1.99 11.22 26.01
N ILE A 122 2.23 12.52 26.07
CA ILE A 122 1.28 13.56 25.61
C ILE A 122 0.94 13.36 24.13
N VAL A 123 1.72 12.56 23.40
CA VAL A 123 1.67 12.43 21.95
C VAL A 123 1.30 11.01 21.51
N LEU A 124 0.25 10.90 20.69
CA LEU A 124 -0.09 9.62 20.05
C LEU A 124 0.98 9.19 19.02
N PRO A 125 1.37 7.91 18.99
CA PRO A 125 2.40 7.41 18.09
C PRO A 125 1.96 7.44 16.63
N THR A 126 2.90 7.76 15.74
CA THR A 126 2.72 7.70 14.28
C THR A 126 3.01 6.30 13.74
N LEU A 127 2.63 6.03 12.49
CA LEU A 127 3.01 4.77 11.82
C LEU A 127 4.52 4.55 11.75
N ARG A 128 5.30 5.64 11.67
CA ARG A 128 6.75 5.56 11.64
C ARG A 128 7.29 5.09 12.99
N ASP A 129 6.74 5.60 14.08
CA ASP A 129 7.12 5.17 15.43
C ASP A 129 6.79 3.68 15.62
N VAL A 130 5.61 3.25 15.14
CA VAL A 130 5.20 1.83 15.13
C VAL A 130 6.15 0.97 14.30
N TYR A 131 6.52 1.41 13.09
CA TYR A 131 7.48 0.71 12.23
C TYR A 131 8.82 0.52 12.96
N GLN A 132 9.35 1.58 13.57
CA GLN A 132 10.63 1.54 14.29
C GLN A 132 10.60 0.62 15.51
N ALA A 133 9.49 0.61 16.27
CA ALA A 133 9.38 -0.24 17.44
C ALA A 133 9.15 -1.72 17.10
N MET A 134 8.42 -1.99 16.01
CA MET A 134 8.12 -3.36 15.61
C MET A 134 9.23 -4.00 14.78
N GLY A 135 9.98 -3.20 14.01
CA GLY A 135 11.04 -3.67 13.11
C GLY A 135 10.58 -4.75 12.13
N PRO A 136 9.48 -4.54 11.37
CA PRO A 136 8.99 -5.57 10.46
C PRO A 136 9.97 -5.79 9.30
N ASP A 137 9.99 -7.02 8.76
CA ASP A 137 10.87 -7.42 7.64
C ASP A 137 10.32 -6.93 6.28
N VAL A 138 10.17 -5.62 6.17
CA VAL A 138 9.72 -4.91 4.98
C VAL A 138 10.27 -3.48 5.04
N SER A 139 10.52 -2.86 3.89
CA SER A 139 10.99 -1.47 3.86
C SER A 139 9.97 -0.51 4.47
N GLU A 140 10.43 0.58 5.09
CA GLU A 140 9.55 1.61 5.67
C GLU A 140 8.58 2.17 4.62
N LEU A 141 9.07 2.42 3.40
CA LEU A 141 8.25 2.92 2.30
C LEU A 141 7.09 1.98 1.96
N HIS A 142 7.40 0.69 1.79
CA HIS A 142 6.39 -0.33 1.48
C HIS A 142 5.42 -0.53 2.64
N PHE A 143 5.92 -0.54 3.87
CA PHE A 143 5.09 -0.61 5.07
C PHE A 143 4.06 0.53 5.10
N LEU A 144 4.49 1.76 4.90
CA LEU A 144 3.60 2.93 4.89
C LEU A 144 2.56 2.86 3.76
N GLN A 145 2.94 2.34 2.59
CA GLN A 145 2.03 2.14 1.47
C GLN A 145 0.98 1.06 1.75
N LEU A 146 1.39 -0.08 2.33
CA LEU A 146 0.47 -1.16 2.73
C LEU A 146 -0.52 -0.68 3.80
N CYS A 147 -0.04 0.05 4.81
CA CYS A 147 -0.89 0.62 5.87
C CYS A 147 -1.82 1.73 5.37
N ALA A 148 -1.61 2.29 4.18
CA ALA A 148 -2.51 3.28 3.58
C ALA A 148 -3.76 2.63 2.94
N LEU A 149 -3.75 1.33 2.67
CA LEU A 149 -4.88 0.59 2.13
C LEU A 149 -6.05 0.57 3.14
N GLY A 150 -7.25 0.89 2.68
CA GLY A 150 -8.49 0.88 3.45
C GLY A 150 -8.78 -0.48 4.08
N GLY A 151 -8.60 -1.58 3.33
CA GLY A 151 -8.81 -2.92 3.88
C GLY A 151 -7.83 -3.28 4.99
N VAL A 152 -6.55 -2.94 4.83
CA VAL A 152 -5.52 -3.12 5.87
C VAL A 152 -5.88 -2.33 7.13
N ARG A 153 -6.24 -1.04 6.99
CA ARG A 153 -6.64 -0.20 8.12
C ARG A 153 -7.85 -0.76 8.88
N ARG A 154 -8.87 -1.21 8.14
CA ARG A 154 -10.06 -1.85 8.73
C ARG A 154 -9.71 -3.15 9.44
N HIS A 155 -8.90 -4.01 8.81
CA HIS A 155 -8.56 -5.33 9.34
C HIS A 155 -7.88 -5.24 10.70
N PHE A 156 -6.86 -4.41 10.82
CA PHE A 156 -6.15 -4.31 12.08
C PHE A 156 -6.78 -3.31 13.07
N GLY A 157 -7.74 -2.50 12.61
CA GLY A 157 -8.56 -1.64 13.47
C GLY A 157 -7.80 -0.44 14.03
N PHE A 158 -6.85 0.11 13.29
CA PHE A 158 -6.09 1.29 13.74
C PHE A 158 -6.64 2.58 13.12
N SER A 159 -6.92 3.57 13.96
CA SER A 159 -7.08 4.96 13.52
C SER A 159 -5.69 5.57 13.36
N LEU A 160 -5.25 5.74 12.12
CA LEU A 160 -3.96 6.34 11.80
C LEU A 160 -3.91 7.76 12.35
N VAL A 161 -3.16 7.97 13.43
CA VAL A 161 -2.73 9.31 13.77
C VAL A 161 -1.58 9.66 12.83
N THR A 162 -1.93 10.19 11.66
CA THR A 162 -0.96 10.58 10.62
C THR A 162 -0.11 11.77 11.05
N ARG A 163 -0.42 12.38 12.20
CA ARG A 163 0.28 13.50 12.82
C ARG A 163 0.31 13.28 14.33
N ARG A 164 1.39 13.70 15.00
CA ARG A 164 1.43 13.78 16.46
C ARG A 164 0.23 14.56 16.97
N MET A 165 -0.67 13.94 17.73
CA MET A 165 -1.73 14.64 18.45
C MET A 165 -1.30 14.81 19.90
N MET A 166 -1.26 16.06 20.37
CA MET A 166 -1.08 16.35 21.79
C MET A 166 -2.41 16.17 22.51
N ILE A 167 -2.44 15.31 23.53
CA ILE A 167 -3.54 15.25 24.49
C ILE A 167 -3.42 16.51 25.35
N PRO A 168 -4.47 17.35 25.49
CA PRO A 168 -4.42 18.50 26.38
C PRO A 168 -4.08 18.01 27.78
N THR A 169 -2.99 18.52 28.35
CA THR A 169 -2.70 18.31 29.77
C THR A 169 -3.86 18.94 30.52
N GLU A 170 -4.65 18.14 31.24
CA GLU A 170 -5.68 18.70 32.12
C GLU A 170 -4.99 19.75 33.01
N VAL A 171 -5.43 21.01 32.87
CA VAL A 171 -5.09 22.07 33.81
C VAL A 171 -5.74 21.64 35.12
N ARG A 172 -5.00 20.92 35.96
CA ARG A 172 -5.47 20.60 37.31
C ARG A 172 -5.74 21.93 38.03
N PRO A 173 -6.93 22.13 38.61
CA PRO A 173 -7.21 23.28 39.46
C PRO A 173 -6.32 23.27 40.71
#